data_AF-A0A966EGN9-F1
#
_entry.id   AF-A0A966EGN9-F1
#
_cell.length_a   1.000
_cell.length_b   1.000
_cell.length_c   1.000
_cell.angle_alpha   90.00
_cell.angle_beta   90.00
_cell.angle_gamma   90.00
#
_symmetry.space_group_name_H-M   'P 1'
#
loop_
_entity.id
_entity.type
_entity.pdbx_description
1 polymer ?
#
loop_
_entity_poly.entity_id
_entity_poly.type
_entity_poly.pdbx_seq_one_letter_code
_entity_poly.pdbx_strand_id
1 'polypeptide(L)'
;MTQDEKKQAVARAALEFVEAGTIVGVGTGSTANYFIDALAEIKHKVDGTIASSEESARRLQAHGIRVMDLNSVSEMAVYVDGADESTKHLCLIKGGGGALTREKIVAAVA
;
A
#
# COMPACT_ATOMS: atom_id res chain seq x y z
N MET A 1 -6.20 -17.73 -14.66
CA MET A 1 -5.78 -17.11 -13.38
C MET A 1 -6.99 -16.86 -12.50
N THR A 2 -6.97 -17.34 -11.26
CA THR A 2 -7.97 -17.04 -10.21
C THR A 2 -7.88 -15.56 -9.81
N GLN A 3 -8.86 -15.08 -9.04
CA GLN A 3 -8.84 -13.69 -8.56
C GLN A 3 -7.63 -13.44 -7.65
N ASP A 4 -7.28 -14.39 -6.78
CA ASP A 4 -6.15 -14.26 -5.87
C ASP A 4 -4.80 -14.33 -6.61
N GLU A 5 -4.68 -15.19 -7.63
CA GLU A 5 -3.49 -15.20 -8.51
C GLU A 5 -3.31 -13.84 -9.22
N LYS A 6 -4.41 -13.19 -9.64
CA LYS A 6 -4.35 -11.85 -10.24
C LYS A 6 -3.92 -10.80 -9.20
N LYS A 7 -4.45 -10.85 -7.98
CA LYS A 7 -4.05 -9.93 -6.89
C LYS A 7 -2.57 -10.07 -6.53
N GLN A 8 -2.07 -11.31 -6.46
CA GLN A 8 -0.65 -11.59 -6.25
C GLN A 8 0.21 -11.05 -7.40
N ALA A 9 -0.21 -11.24 -8.65
CA ALA A 9 0.53 -10.77 -9.81
C ALA A 9 0.67 -9.24 -9.82
N VAL A 10 -0.42 -8.50 -9.58
CA VAL A 10 -0.36 -7.02 -9.54
C VAL A 10 0.39 -6.52 -8.31
N ALA A 11 0.33 -7.22 -7.17
CA ALA A 11 1.11 -6.91 -5.99
C ALA A 11 2.63 -7.02 -6.26
N ARG A 12 3.06 -8.08 -6.97
CA ARG A 12 4.48 -8.22 -7.37
C ARG A 12 4.89 -7.17 -8.39
N ALA A 13 4.04 -6.86 -9.37
CA ALA A 13 4.31 -5.81 -10.34
C ALA A 13 4.49 -4.44 -9.68
N ALA A 14 3.74 -4.13 -8.62
CA ALA A 14 3.88 -2.88 -7.89
C ALA A 14 5.25 -2.71 -7.21
N LEU A 15 6.01 -3.79 -6.95
CA LEU A 15 7.36 -3.69 -6.37
C LEU A 15 8.37 -3.01 -7.30
N GLU A 16 8.11 -2.98 -8.62
CA GLU A 16 8.99 -2.31 -9.60
C GLU A 16 9.03 -0.79 -9.39
N PHE A 17 8.03 -0.23 -8.71
CA PHE A 17 7.94 1.19 -8.40
C PHE A 17 8.49 1.54 -7.01
N VAL A 18 8.98 0.55 -6.25
CA VAL A 18 9.56 0.77 -4.92
C VAL A 18 11.04 1.08 -5.06
N GLU A 19 11.40 2.35 -4.83
CA GLU A 19 12.78 2.81 -4.85
C GLU A 19 13.49 2.58 -3.51
N ALA A 20 14.79 2.29 -3.56
CA ALA A 20 15.57 2.05 -2.34
C ALA A 20 15.81 3.35 -1.55
N GLY A 21 15.75 3.28 -0.22
CA GLY A 21 15.91 4.43 0.68
C GLY A 21 14.68 5.33 0.74
N THR A 22 13.51 4.86 0.27
CA THR A 22 12.28 5.67 0.24
C THR A 22 11.23 5.17 1.24
N ILE A 23 10.24 6.02 1.49
CA ILE A 23 9.04 5.69 2.27
C ILE A 23 7.92 5.30 1.32
N VAL A 24 7.23 4.20 1.63
CA VAL A 24 6.13 3.66 0.82
C VAL A 24 4.80 3.77 1.57
N GLY A 25 3.82 4.39 0.93
CA GLY A 25 2.44 4.40 1.39
C GLY A 25 1.73 3.11 1.02
N VAL A 26 0.99 2.54 1.96
CA VAL A 26 0.38 1.22 1.83
C VAL A 26 -1.12 1.29 2.10
N GLY A 27 -1.87 0.85 1.11
CA GLY A 27 -3.31 0.75 1.07
C GLY A 27 -3.93 -0.28 2.01
N THR A 28 -5.23 -0.51 1.85
CA THR A 28 -6.00 -1.44 2.68
C THR A 28 -6.76 -2.47 1.84
N GLY A 29 -6.92 -3.69 2.38
CA GLY A 29 -7.74 -4.74 1.79
C GLY A 29 -6.96 -5.88 1.15
N SER A 30 -7.68 -6.84 0.56
CA SER A 30 -7.09 -8.13 0.15
C SER A 30 -5.95 -8.01 -0.87
N THR A 31 -6.03 -7.09 -1.83
CA THR A 31 -4.95 -6.85 -2.80
C THR A 31 -3.74 -6.19 -2.14
N ALA A 32 -3.97 -5.19 -1.27
CA ALA A 32 -2.91 -4.54 -0.50
C ALA A 32 -2.19 -5.51 0.45
N ASN A 33 -2.90 -6.51 1.00
CA ASN A 33 -2.28 -7.55 1.83
C ASN A 33 -1.24 -8.38 1.05
N TYR A 34 -1.52 -8.72 -0.21
CA TYR A 34 -0.52 -9.39 -1.05
C TYR A 34 0.67 -8.48 -1.37
N PHE A 35 0.44 -7.16 -1.53
CA PHE A 35 1.53 -6.21 -1.68
C PHE A 35 2.40 -6.13 -0.42
N ILE A 36 1.79 -6.11 0.78
CA ILE A 36 2.51 -6.14 2.05
C ILE A 36 3.38 -7.41 2.14
N ASP A 37 2.83 -8.57 1.77
CA ASP A 37 3.57 -9.83 1.80
C ASP A 37 4.76 -9.82 0.82
N ALA A 38 4.56 -9.27 -0.38
CA ALA A 38 5.62 -9.14 -1.37
C ALA A 38 6.67 -8.09 -0.95
N LEU A 39 6.25 -6.97 -0.37
CA LEU A 39 7.13 -5.93 0.15
C LEU A 39 8.03 -6.46 1.28
N ALA A 40 7.54 -7.40 2.08
CA ALA A 40 8.33 -8.05 3.13
C ALA A 40 9.59 -8.76 2.59
N GLU A 41 9.55 -9.27 1.35
CA GLU A 41 10.71 -9.89 0.67
C GLU A 41 11.83 -8.86 0.42
N ILE A 42 11.48 -7.58 0.24
CA ILE A 42 12.42 -6.49 -0.07
C ILE A 42 12.47 -5.40 1.01
N LYS A 43 11.96 -5.66 2.23
CA LYS A 43 11.81 -4.66 3.29
C LYS A 43 13.07 -3.90 3.68
N HIS A 44 14.24 -4.49 3.44
CA HIS A 44 15.55 -3.87 3.68
C HIS A 44 15.86 -2.72 2.70
N LYS A 45 15.08 -2.57 1.63
CA LYS A 45 15.22 -1.47 0.67
C LYS A 45 14.44 -0.23 1.05
N VAL A 46 13.46 -0.30 1.96
CA VAL A 46 12.62 0.85 2.31
C VAL A 46 12.98 1.38 3.69
N ASP A 47 12.92 2.70 3.85
CA ASP A 47 13.23 3.36 5.12
C ASP A 47 12.06 3.27 6.13
N GLY A 48 10.85 3.06 5.60
CA GLY A 48 9.63 2.86 6.36
C GLY A 48 8.39 2.84 5.47
N THR A 49 7.24 2.67 6.10
CA THR A 49 5.94 2.67 5.43
C THR A 49 4.93 3.53 6.17
N ILE A 50 3.89 3.97 5.45
CA ILE A 50 2.74 4.67 6.02
C ILE A 50 1.49 3.87 5.69
N ALA A 51 0.75 3.45 6.72
CA ALA A 51 -0.43 2.61 6.55
C ALA A 51 -1.70 3.45 6.46
N SER A 52 -2.59 3.11 5.53
CA SER A 52 -3.92 3.74 5.43
C SER A 52 -4.97 3.14 6.37
N SER A 53 -4.63 2.11 7.15
CA SER A 53 -5.51 1.55 8.20
C SER A 53 -4.72 0.88 9.31
N GLU A 54 -5.39 0.65 10.46
CA GLU A 54 -4.84 -0.16 11.55
C GLU A 54 -4.57 -1.62 11.14
N GLU A 55 -5.37 -2.15 10.19
CA GLU A 55 -5.18 -3.50 9.67
C GLU A 55 -3.88 -3.62 8.88
N SER A 56 -3.65 -2.70 7.95
CA SER A 56 -2.41 -2.63 7.17
C SER A 56 -1.20 -2.37 8.07
N ALA A 57 -1.33 -1.47 9.05
CA ALA A 57 -0.28 -1.20 10.03
C ALA A 57 0.11 -2.46 10.80
N ARG A 58 -0.87 -3.20 11.33
CA ARG A 58 -0.63 -4.45 12.07
C ARG A 58 0.05 -5.51 11.20
N ARG A 59 -0.39 -5.66 9.94
CA ARG A 59 0.22 -6.62 9.02
C ARG A 59 1.66 -6.25 8.65
N LEU A 60 1.94 -4.98 8.38
CA LEU A 60 3.29 -4.46 8.14
C LEU A 60 4.21 -4.73 9.34
N GLN A 61 3.73 -4.42 10.56
CA GLN A 61 4.46 -4.68 11.79
C GLN A 61 4.71 -6.17 12.03
N ALA A 62 3.75 -7.04 11.70
CA ALA A 62 3.92 -8.50 11.81
C ALA A 62 5.03 -9.03 10.88
N HIS A 63 5.28 -8.36 9.74
CA HIS A 63 6.41 -8.64 8.86
C HIS A 63 7.73 -7.96 9.28
N GLY A 64 7.71 -7.19 10.37
CA GLY A 64 8.83 -6.40 10.86
C GLY A 64 9.15 -5.20 9.97
N ILE A 65 8.16 -4.67 9.26
CA ILE A 65 8.30 -3.46 8.44
C ILE A 65 7.95 -2.26 9.34
N ARG A 66 8.82 -1.25 9.35
CA ARG A 66 8.65 -0.03 10.15
C ARG A 66 7.47 0.78 9.63
N VAL A 67 6.47 1.00 10.48
CA VAL A 67 5.32 1.88 10.20
C VAL A 67 5.57 3.24 10.85
N MET A 68 5.39 4.31 10.08
CA MET A 68 5.61 5.71 10.46
C MET A 68 4.29 6.47 10.48
N ASP A 69 4.24 7.56 11.24
CA ASP A 69 3.12 8.49 11.23
C ASP A 69 3.25 9.45 10.04
N LEU A 70 2.16 9.69 9.32
CA LEU A 70 2.16 10.56 8.14
C LEU A 70 2.63 11.98 8.45
N ASN A 71 2.37 12.50 9.66
CA ASN A 71 2.82 13.84 10.05
C ASN A 71 4.33 13.91 10.33
N SER A 72 5.01 12.77 10.41
CA SER A 72 6.45 12.70 10.67
C SER A 72 7.31 12.62 9.41
N VAL A 73 6.69 12.64 8.22
CA VAL A 73 7.37 12.52 6.93
C VAL A 73 7.13 13.76 6.07
N SER A 74 8.13 14.13 5.27
CA SER A 74 8.02 15.23 4.31
C SER A 74 7.69 14.74 2.90
N GLU A 75 8.08 13.51 2.58
CA GLU A 75 7.91 12.93 1.25
C GLU A 75 7.62 11.43 1.33
N MET A 76 6.94 10.93 0.31
CA MET A 76 6.60 9.52 0.12
C MET A 76 6.70 9.23 -1.37
N ALA A 77 7.48 8.21 -1.74
CA ALA A 77 7.81 7.98 -3.15
C ALA A 77 6.62 7.42 -3.95
N VAL A 78 5.81 6.58 -3.30
CA VAL A 78 4.65 5.94 -3.94
C VAL A 78 3.61 5.56 -2.90
N TYR A 79 2.33 5.62 -3.29
CA TYR A 79 1.21 5.01 -2.57
C TYR A 79 0.62 3.85 -3.37
N VAL A 80 0.64 2.64 -2.80
CA VAL A 80 0.12 1.42 -3.44
C VAL A 80 -1.16 0.97 -2.73
N ASP A 81 -2.26 0.94 -3.46
CA ASP A 81 -3.58 0.60 -2.90
C ASP A 81 -4.49 -0.07 -3.95
N GLY A 82 -5.50 -0.79 -3.47
CA GLY A 82 -6.56 -1.34 -4.30
C GLY A 82 -7.69 -0.35 -4.58
N ALA A 83 -8.62 -0.74 -5.45
CA ALA A 83 -9.88 -0.05 -5.66
C ALA A 83 -11.03 -1.06 -5.75
N ASP A 84 -12.24 -0.63 -5.39
CA ASP A 84 -13.44 -1.43 -5.57
C ASP A 84 -13.86 -1.43 -7.05
N GLU A 85 -13.79 -0.26 -7.69
CA GLU A 85 -14.02 -0.08 -9.13
C GLU A 85 -13.06 0.96 -9.72
N SER A 86 -12.78 0.85 -11.03
CA SER A 86 -11.99 1.81 -11.79
C SER A 86 -12.60 2.05 -13.16
N THR A 87 -12.68 3.31 -13.57
CA THR A 87 -13.09 3.69 -14.93
C THR A 87 -11.90 3.75 -15.87
N LYS A 88 -12.15 3.82 -17.19
CA LYS A 88 -11.09 4.03 -18.21
C LYS A 88 -10.28 5.32 -18.04
N HIS A 89 -10.77 6.27 -17.23
CA HIS A 89 -10.12 7.54 -16.92
C HIS A 89 -9.40 7.51 -15.56
N LEU A 90 -9.31 6.34 -14.93
CA LEU A 90 -8.69 6.14 -13.62
C LEU A 90 -9.38 6.88 -12.47
N CYS A 91 -10.65 7.27 -12.65
CA CYS A 91 -11.51 7.62 -11.51
C CYS A 91 -11.90 6.33 -10.77
N LEU A 92 -11.65 6.30 -9.46
CA LEU A 92 -11.78 5.11 -8.63
C LEU A 92 -12.95 5.24 -7.65
N ILE A 93 -13.67 4.15 -7.43
CA ILE A 93 -14.51 3.97 -6.25
C ILE A 93 -13.72 3.15 -5.24
N LYS A 94 -13.67 3.66 -4.01
CA LYS A 94 -12.97 3.07 -2.87
C LYS A 94 -13.80 3.24 -1.61
N GLY A 95 -13.51 2.40 -0.62
CA GLY A 95 -14.07 2.49 0.72
C GLY A 95 -14.85 1.25 1.14
N GLY A 96 -14.99 0.23 0.29
CA GLY A 96 -15.61 -1.04 0.65
C GLY A 96 -14.94 -1.71 1.87
N GLY A 97 -13.66 -1.43 2.11
CA GLY A 97 -12.90 -1.91 3.28
C GLY A 97 -12.94 -1.02 4.53
N GLY A 98 -13.67 0.10 4.54
CA GLY A 98 -13.85 0.94 5.74
C GLY A 98 -12.69 1.88 6.09
N ALA A 99 -11.69 2.05 5.22
CA ALA A 99 -10.51 2.88 5.46
C ALA A 99 -10.44 4.19 4.63
N LEU A 100 -11.52 4.53 3.91
CA LEU A 100 -11.49 5.53 2.82
C LEU A 100 -10.85 6.87 3.18
N THR A 101 -11.06 7.37 4.41
CA THR A 101 -10.59 8.70 4.80
C THR A 101 -9.08 8.72 4.90
N ARG A 102 -8.49 7.74 5.59
CA ARG A 102 -7.04 7.63 5.70
C ARG A 102 -6.40 7.27 4.36
N GLU A 103 -7.02 6.37 3.59
CA GLU A 103 -6.59 6.07 2.21
C GLU A 103 -6.47 7.34 1.37
N LYS A 104 -7.50 8.20 1.41
CA LYS A 104 -7.52 9.43 0.61
C LYS A 104 -6.55 10.49 1.11
N ILE A 105 -6.32 10.58 2.41
CA ILE A 105 -5.32 11.49 3.00
C ILE A 105 -3.92 11.07 2.56
N VAL A 106 -3.57 9.79 2.70
CA VAL A 106 -2.25 9.27 2.31
C VAL A 106 -2.05 9.42 0.79
N ALA A 107 -3.06 9.08 -0.02
CA ALA A 107 -3.00 9.24 -1.47
C ALA A 107 -2.85 10.70 -1.94
N ALA A 108 -3.28 11.68 -1.15
CA ALA A 108 -3.15 13.10 -1.48
C ALA A 108 -1.76 13.68 -1.19
N VAL A 109 -0.95 12.98 -0.39
CA VAL A 109 0.45 13.34 -0.08
C VAL A 109 1.43 12.69 -1.05
N ALA A 110 1.03 11.55 -1.64
CA ALA A 110 1.81 10.79 -2.61
C ALA A 110 1.92 11.49 -3.98
#